data_AF-W0SFF0-F1
#
_entry.id   AF-W0SFF0-F1
#
_cell.length_a   1.000
_cell.length_b   1.000
_cell.length_c   1.000
_cell.angle_alpha   90.00
_cell.angle_beta   90.00
_cell.angle_gamma   90.00
#
_symmetry.space_group_name_H-M   'P 1'
#
loop_
_entity.id
_entity.type
_entity.pdbx_description
1 polymer ?
#
loop_
_entity_poly.entity_id
_entity_poly.type
_entity_poly.pdbx_seq_one_letter_code
_entity_poly.pdbx_strand_id
1 'polypeptide(L)'
;MDLSPADWVNASLTEALLAREGPPLYVAAKLGCVAAVRVMTEAGTHLEVLGPRRERPLHAAAAGGHASIAATLVSAGCEIDPQDEDGNTPLITAILHGQAGPVELLLAVGADIEIMRLDGLTAVDIALLPGTPPNIQELMLLGQDELD
;
A
#
# COMPACT_ATOMS: atom_id res chain seq x y z
N MET A 1 6.85 1.73 -35.02
CA MET A 1 6.55 0.94 -33.81
C MET A 1 5.15 1.31 -33.41
N ASP A 2 4.22 0.34 -33.41
CA ASP A 2 2.83 0.56 -33.04
C ASP A 2 2.72 0.26 -31.55
N LEU A 3 2.68 1.31 -30.74
CA LEU A 3 2.53 1.19 -29.29
C LEU A 3 1.08 0.79 -29.00
N SER A 4 0.87 -0.13 -28.05
CA SER A 4 -0.47 -0.57 -27.71
C SER A 4 -1.30 0.58 -27.11
N PRO A 5 -2.63 0.48 -27.11
CA PRO A 5 -3.48 1.42 -26.40
C PRO A 5 -3.11 1.65 -24.93
N ALA A 6 -2.59 0.62 -24.26
CA ALA A 6 -2.10 0.74 -22.88
C ALA A 6 -0.79 1.55 -22.81
N ASP A 7 0.08 1.41 -23.81
CA ASP A 7 1.36 2.12 -23.86
C ASP A 7 1.19 3.63 -24.07
N TRP A 8 0.16 4.09 -24.80
CA TRP A 8 -0.10 5.55 -24.91
C TRP A 8 -0.72 6.14 -23.64
N VAL A 9 -1.63 5.41 -22.99
CA VAL A 9 -2.19 5.84 -21.70
C VAL A 9 -1.05 5.95 -20.71
N ASN A 10 -0.21 4.92 -20.66
CA ASN A 10 0.98 4.91 -19.85
C ASN A 10 1.90 6.07 -20.22
N ALA A 11 2.14 6.38 -21.50
CA ALA A 11 3.00 7.50 -21.93
C ALA A 11 2.45 8.89 -21.52
N SER A 12 1.16 9.16 -21.74
CA SER A 12 0.57 10.46 -21.40
C SER A 12 0.42 10.67 -19.90
N LEU A 13 0.12 9.59 -19.17
CA LEU A 13 -0.02 9.62 -17.72
C LEU A 13 1.36 9.57 -17.03
N THR A 14 2.35 8.87 -17.63
CA THR A 14 3.76 8.93 -17.20
C THR A 14 4.26 10.34 -17.33
N GLU A 15 4.09 11.06 -18.44
CA GLU A 15 4.57 12.45 -18.57
C GLU A 15 4.01 13.37 -17.46
N ALA A 16 2.73 13.22 -17.09
CA ALA A 16 2.10 13.99 -16.01
C ALA A 16 2.60 13.57 -14.60
N LEU A 17 2.95 12.30 -14.41
CA LEU A 17 3.43 11.75 -13.13
C LEU A 17 4.96 11.82 -12.99
N LEU A 18 5.71 11.91 -14.10
CA LEU A 18 7.18 12.00 -14.21
C LEU A 18 7.76 13.28 -13.62
N ALA A 19 6.93 14.32 -13.43
CA ALA A 19 7.28 15.48 -12.61
C ALA A 19 7.40 15.14 -11.11
N ARG A 20 7.10 13.89 -10.71
CA ARG A 20 7.12 13.38 -9.34
C ARG A 20 7.87 12.04 -9.30
N GLU A 21 8.62 11.82 -8.24
CA GLU A 21 9.56 10.70 -8.11
C GLU A 21 8.85 9.33 -7.96
N GLY A 22 8.47 8.68 -9.06
CA GLY A 22 8.08 7.26 -9.05
C GLY A 22 7.28 6.76 -10.25
N PRO A 23 7.09 5.43 -10.39
CA PRO A 23 6.26 4.82 -11.44
C PRO A 23 4.79 5.29 -11.37
N PRO A 24 4.07 5.35 -12.49
CA PRO A 24 2.71 5.89 -12.54
C PRO A 24 1.74 5.31 -11.51
N LEU A 25 1.70 3.98 -11.39
CA LEU A 25 0.81 3.29 -10.46
C LEU A 25 1.13 3.62 -9.00
N TYR A 26 2.42 3.69 -8.65
CA TYR A 26 2.87 4.11 -7.33
C TYR A 26 2.41 5.54 -7.04
N VAL A 27 2.64 6.48 -7.96
CA VAL A 27 2.27 7.90 -7.74
C VAL A 27 0.75 8.06 -7.68
N ALA A 28 -0.01 7.37 -8.54
CA ALA A 28 -1.47 7.40 -8.51
C ALA A 28 -2.03 6.85 -7.18
N ALA A 29 -1.46 5.76 -6.67
CA ALA A 29 -1.83 5.19 -5.37
C ALA A 29 -1.51 6.15 -4.22
N LYS A 30 -0.33 6.78 -4.26
CA LYS A 30 0.11 7.77 -3.27
C LYS A 30 -0.80 9.01 -3.24
N LEU A 31 -1.30 9.44 -4.39
CA LEU A 31 -2.12 10.63 -4.54
C LEU A 31 -3.63 10.38 -4.41
N GLY A 32 -4.06 9.14 -4.25
CA GLY A 32 -5.49 8.83 -4.11
C GLY A 32 -6.26 8.86 -5.43
N CYS A 33 -5.57 8.75 -6.57
CA CYS A 33 -6.18 8.81 -7.90
C CYS A 33 -6.88 7.48 -8.27
N VAL A 34 -8.05 7.23 -7.70
CA VAL A 34 -8.84 6.00 -7.90
C VAL A 34 -9.04 5.67 -9.39
N ALA A 35 -9.42 6.66 -10.20
CA ALA A 35 -9.66 6.45 -11.63
C ALA A 35 -8.39 5.97 -12.36
N ALA A 36 -7.23 6.55 -12.04
CA ALA A 36 -5.96 6.17 -12.65
C ALA A 36 -5.54 4.75 -12.24
N VAL A 37 -5.65 4.40 -10.96
CA VAL A 37 -5.34 3.05 -10.46
C VAL A 37 -6.26 2.01 -11.11
N ARG A 38 -7.56 2.29 -11.22
CA ARG A 38 -8.52 1.39 -11.88
C ARG A 38 -8.17 1.15 -13.34
N VAL A 39 -7.91 2.21 -14.10
CA VAL A 39 -7.51 2.08 -15.52
C VAL A 39 -6.23 1.26 -15.66
N MET A 40 -5.21 1.50 -14.83
CA MET A 40 -3.94 0.78 -14.90
C MET A 40 -4.09 -0.71 -14.54
N THR A 41 -4.87 -1.02 -13.50
CA THR A 41 -5.13 -2.41 -13.06
C THR A 41 -5.95 -3.17 -14.09
N GLU A 42 -7.00 -2.56 -14.66
CA GLU A 42 -7.81 -3.13 -15.74
C GLU A 42 -6.99 -3.34 -17.03
N ALA A 43 -5.97 -2.50 -17.28
CA ALA A 43 -5.04 -2.65 -18.40
C ALA A 43 -3.95 -3.72 -18.19
N GLY A 44 -3.91 -4.40 -17.04
CA GLY A 44 -2.91 -5.43 -16.73
C GLY A 44 -1.51 -4.86 -16.47
N THR A 45 -1.42 -3.63 -15.95
CA THR A 45 -0.15 -3.02 -15.56
C THR A 45 0.53 -3.86 -14.47
N HIS A 46 1.85 -3.99 -14.55
CA HIS A 46 2.65 -4.62 -13.49
C HIS A 46 2.42 -3.92 -12.14
N LEU A 47 1.93 -4.67 -11.15
CA LEU A 47 1.51 -4.10 -9.86
C LEU A 47 2.69 -3.83 -8.91
N GLU A 48 3.77 -4.60 -9.04
CA GLU A 48 4.90 -4.56 -8.10
C GLU A 48 5.99 -3.56 -8.50
N VAL A 49 5.57 -2.41 -9.02
CA VAL A 49 6.48 -1.32 -9.36
C VAL A 49 7.04 -0.68 -8.09
N LEU A 50 8.31 -0.29 -8.11
CA LEU A 50 9.00 0.25 -6.94
C LEU A 50 9.03 1.78 -6.99
N GLY A 51 8.53 2.42 -5.93
CA GLY A 51 8.73 3.83 -5.65
C GLY A 51 10.05 4.11 -4.94
N PRO A 52 10.24 5.36 -4.46
CA PRO A 52 11.34 5.70 -3.56
C PRO A 52 11.34 4.76 -2.36
N ARG A 53 12.52 4.28 -1.95
CA ARG A 53 12.70 3.29 -0.87
C ARG A 53 12.09 1.90 -1.10
N ARG A 54 11.96 1.49 -2.36
CA ARG A 54 11.38 0.17 -2.75
C ARG A 54 9.94 -0.04 -2.26
N GLU A 55 9.22 1.04 -1.96
CA GLU A 55 7.81 1.00 -1.63
C GLU A 55 6.99 0.54 -2.86
N ARG A 56 6.10 -0.43 -2.67
CA ARG A 56 5.12 -0.85 -3.71
C ARG A 56 3.87 0.03 -3.66
N PRO A 57 2.99 0.01 -4.70
CA PRO A 57 1.77 0.82 -4.71
C PRO A 57 0.85 0.57 -3.50
N LEU A 58 0.86 -0.65 -2.94
CA LEU A 58 0.10 -0.96 -1.73
C LEU A 58 0.63 -0.18 -0.50
N HIS A 59 1.96 -0.02 -0.35
CA HIS A 59 2.55 0.87 0.66
C HIS A 59 2.10 2.32 0.46
N ALA A 60 2.11 2.80 -0.79
CA ALA A 60 1.72 4.15 -1.11
C ALA A 60 0.23 4.44 -0.80
N ALA A 61 -0.65 3.48 -1.11
CA ALA A 61 -2.07 3.56 -0.77
C ALA A 61 -2.27 3.52 0.75
N ALA A 62 -1.54 2.67 1.46
CA ALA A 62 -1.55 2.55 2.91
C ALA A 62 -1.11 3.86 3.59
N ALA A 63 0.05 4.42 3.20
CA ALA A 63 0.55 5.69 3.72
C ALA A 63 -0.42 6.85 3.48
N GLY A 64 -1.10 6.86 2.33
CA GLY A 64 -2.06 7.90 1.94
C GLY A 64 -3.46 7.74 2.54
N GLY A 65 -3.76 6.65 3.26
CA GLY A 65 -5.11 6.42 3.78
C GLY A 65 -6.13 5.93 2.75
N HIS A 66 -5.67 5.53 1.55
CA HIS A 66 -6.54 5.24 0.41
C HIS A 66 -7.03 3.79 0.42
N ALA A 67 -7.89 3.43 1.37
CA ALA A 67 -8.41 2.06 1.53
C ALA A 67 -9.08 1.50 0.25
N SER A 68 -9.80 2.34 -0.51
CA SER A 68 -10.42 1.91 -1.78
C SER A 68 -9.40 1.55 -2.86
N ILE A 69 -8.26 2.25 -2.89
CA ILE A 69 -7.14 1.96 -3.79
C ILE A 69 -6.44 0.68 -3.33
N ALA A 70 -6.17 0.54 -2.04
CA ALA A 70 -5.60 -0.68 -1.49
C ALA A 70 -6.47 -1.90 -1.82
N ALA A 71 -7.80 -1.79 -1.68
CA ALA A 71 -8.74 -2.85 -2.04
C ALA A 71 -8.69 -3.19 -3.54
N THR A 72 -8.55 -2.18 -4.40
CA THR A 72 -8.40 -2.37 -5.85
C THR A 72 -7.10 -3.13 -6.19
N LEU A 73 -5.98 -2.75 -5.56
CA LEU A 73 -4.68 -3.38 -5.77
C LEU A 73 -4.68 -4.84 -5.29
N VAL A 74 -5.23 -5.10 -4.09
CA VAL A 74 -5.36 -6.47 -3.54
C VAL A 74 -6.26 -7.32 -4.44
N SER A 75 -7.39 -6.78 -4.91
CA SER A 75 -8.27 -7.50 -5.84
C SER A 75 -7.62 -7.79 -7.19
N ALA A 76 -6.65 -6.97 -7.60
CA ALA A 76 -5.85 -7.19 -8.81
C ALA A 76 -4.71 -8.21 -8.60
N GLY A 77 -4.52 -8.71 -7.37
CA GLY A 77 -3.57 -9.77 -7.05
C GLY A 77 -2.16 -9.29 -6.72
N CYS A 78 -2.00 -8.09 -6.17
CA CYS A 78 -0.69 -7.68 -5.65
C CYS A 78 -0.30 -8.46 -4.39
N GLU A 79 0.99 -8.49 -4.09
CA GLU A 79 1.51 -9.02 -2.83
C GLU A 79 1.01 -8.18 -1.65
N ILE A 80 0.55 -8.83 -0.58
CA ILE A 80 -0.04 -8.16 0.61
C ILE A 80 1.05 -7.68 1.56
N ASP A 81 2.07 -8.51 1.79
CA ASP A 81 3.13 -8.26 2.78
C ASP A 81 4.56 -8.06 2.23
N PRO A 82 4.74 -7.38 1.08
CA PRO A 82 6.10 -7.09 0.63
C PRO A 82 6.77 -6.09 1.57
N GLN A 83 8.06 -6.26 1.82
CA GLN A 83 8.83 -5.34 2.65
C GLN A 83 9.53 -4.25 1.80
N ASP A 84 9.46 -3.00 2.26
CA ASP A 84 10.22 -1.86 1.71
C ASP A 84 11.70 -1.86 2.19
N GLU A 85 12.48 -0.81 1.88
CA GLU A 85 13.88 -0.69 2.31
C GLU A 85 14.08 -0.67 3.83
N ASP A 86 13.08 -0.25 4.61
CA ASP A 86 13.12 -0.20 6.07
C ASP A 86 12.50 -1.46 6.72
N GLY A 87 12.09 -2.42 5.89
CA GLY A 87 11.41 -3.64 6.33
C GLY A 87 9.93 -3.45 6.65
N ASN A 88 9.32 -2.30 6.31
CA ASN A 88 7.88 -2.12 6.53
C ASN A 88 7.09 -2.97 5.55
N THR A 89 6.05 -3.64 6.05
CA THR A 89 4.93 -4.10 5.22
C THR A 89 3.94 -2.95 4.99
N PRO A 90 3.02 -3.05 4.02
CA PRO A 90 1.96 -2.06 3.85
C PRO A 90 1.12 -1.85 5.12
N LEU A 91 0.93 -2.90 5.93
CA LEU A 91 0.23 -2.81 7.21
C LEU A 91 0.98 -1.90 8.18
N ILE A 92 2.28 -2.14 8.37
CA ILE A 92 3.15 -1.31 9.20
C ILE A 92 3.17 0.14 8.70
N THR A 93 3.23 0.34 7.37
CA THR A 93 3.16 1.68 6.78
C THR A 93 1.85 2.40 7.14
N ALA A 94 0.70 1.71 7.09
CA ALA A 94 -0.59 2.31 7.46
C ALA A 94 -0.61 2.75 8.94
N ILE A 95 -0.08 1.92 9.85
CA ILE A 95 0.00 2.22 11.29
C ILE A 95 0.87 3.44 11.54
N LEU A 96 2.07 3.48 10.95
CA LEU A 96 3.01 4.60 11.09
C LEU A 96 2.41 5.94 10.63
N HIS A 97 1.50 5.91 9.66
CA HIS A 97 0.81 7.09 9.14
C HIS A 97 -0.55 7.35 9.81
N GLY A 98 -0.96 6.54 10.79
CA GLY A 98 -2.22 6.69 11.50
C GLY A 98 -3.47 6.42 10.65
N GLN A 99 -3.35 5.58 9.61
CA GLN A 99 -4.40 5.36 8.60
C GLN A 99 -5.25 4.13 8.92
N ALA A 100 -6.30 4.32 9.72
CA ALA A 100 -7.16 3.22 10.16
C ALA A 100 -7.87 2.47 9.02
N GLY A 101 -8.32 3.16 7.97
CA GLY A 101 -9.01 2.51 6.85
C GLY A 101 -8.16 1.43 6.14
N PRO A 102 -6.93 1.74 5.70
CA PRO A 102 -6.01 0.72 5.21
C PRO A 102 -5.65 -0.35 6.25
N VAL A 103 -5.53 -0.02 7.53
CA VAL A 103 -5.30 -1.03 8.59
C VAL A 103 -6.44 -2.05 8.63
N GLU A 104 -7.70 -1.59 8.71
CA GLU A 104 -8.89 -2.45 8.71
C GLU A 104 -8.93 -3.36 7.48
N LEU A 105 -8.68 -2.79 6.30
CA LEU A 105 -8.68 -3.54 5.05
C LEU A 105 -7.58 -4.62 5.05
N LEU A 106 -6.35 -4.25 5.41
CA LEU A 106 -5.20 -5.14 5.34
C LEU A 106 -5.34 -6.31 6.32
N LEU A 107 -5.83 -6.06 7.55
CA LEU A 107 -6.17 -7.12 8.50
C LEU A 107 -7.29 -8.03 7.94
N ALA A 108 -8.33 -7.45 7.34
CA ALA A 108 -9.45 -8.22 6.77
C ALA A 108 -9.05 -9.13 5.59
N VAL A 109 -7.97 -8.79 4.87
CA VAL A 109 -7.43 -9.63 3.79
C VAL A 109 -6.29 -10.54 4.24
N GLY A 110 -6.02 -10.60 5.55
CA GLY A 110 -5.06 -11.51 6.16
C GLY A 110 -3.59 -11.08 6.07
N ALA A 111 -3.31 -9.76 6.12
CA ALA A 111 -1.95 -9.26 6.25
C ALA A 111 -1.29 -9.81 7.53
N ASP A 112 -0.05 -10.28 7.40
CA ASP A 112 0.69 -10.88 8.51
C ASP A 112 1.18 -9.82 9.51
N ILE A 113 0.70 -9.92 10.75
CA ILE A 113 1.04 -9.00 11.84
C ILE A 113 2.39 -9.30 12.49
N GLU A 114 2.94 -10.50 12.27
CA GLU A 114 4.17 -11.00 12.90
C GLU A 114 5.43 -10.69 12.07
N ILE A 115 5.28 -10.16 10.85
CA ILE A 115 6.43 -9.74 10.05
C ILE A 115 7.16 -8.58 10.73
N MET A 116 8.46 -8.79 10.95
CA MET A 116 9.31 -7.81 11.60
C MET A 116 9.97 -6.86 10.59
N ARG A 117 9.98 -5.57 10.94
CA ARG A 117 10.86 -4.55 10.35
C ARG A 117 12.35 -4.87 10.57
N LEU A 118 13.22 -4.09 9.95
CA LEU A 118 14.67 -4.21 10.15
C LEU A 118 15.12 -3.95 11.59
N ASP A 119 14.37 -3.18 12.39
CA ASP A 119 14.63 -2.94 13.81
C ASP A 119 14.03 -4.02 14.73
N GLY A 120 13.40 -5.06 14.16
CA GLY A 120 12.81 -6.17 14.89
C GLY A 120 11.40 -5.90 15.43
N LEU A 121 10.77 -4.77 15.08
CA LEU A 121 9.43 -4.44 15.53
C LEU A 121 8.36 -5.02 14.58
N THR A 122 7.31 -5.59 15.16
CA THR A 122 6.11 -6.08 14.46
C THR A 122 5.07 -4.99 14.26
N ALA A 123 3.99 -5.26 13.52
CA ALA A 123 2.87 -4.32 13.40
C ALA A 123 2.26 -3.97 14.78
N VAL A 124 2.19 -4.95 15.69
CA VAL A 124 1.65 -4.76 17.04
C VAL A 124 2.57 -3.88 17.88
N ASP A 125 3.89 -4.11 17.83
CA ASP A 125 4.86 -3.26 18.54
C ASP A 125 4.75 -1.79 18.11
N ILE A 126 4.63 -1.55 16.80
CA ILE A 126 4.47 -0.21 16.25
C ILE A 126 3.13 0.41 16.67
N ALA A 127 2.05 -0.37 16.71
CA ALA A 127 0.74 0.13 17.13
C ALA A 127 0.73 0.62 18.59
N LEU A 128 1.56 0.01 19.46
CA LEU A 128 1.70 0.38 20.86
C LEU A 128 2.62 1.58 21.11
N LEU A 129 3.27 2.13 20.08
CA LEU A 129 4.10 3.32 20.23
C LEU A 129 3.28 4.57 20.60
N PRO A 130 3.87 5.52 21.34
CA PRO A 130 3.22 6.79 21.64
C PRO A 130 2.86 7.55 20.35
N GLY A 131 1.61 8.02 20.27
CA GLY A 131 1.12 8.80 19.13
C GLY A 131 0.34 8.01 18.10
N THR A 132 0.32 6.67 18.19
CA THR A 132 -0.60 5.86 17.38
C THR A 132 -2.05 6.15 17.79
N PRO A 133 -2.97 6.37 16.82
CA PRO A 133 -4.39 6.56 17.10
C PRO A 133 -5.01 5.39 17.91
N PRO A 134 -5.84 5.66 18.93
CA PRO A 134 -6.42 4.61 19.79
C PRO A 134 -7.23 3.55 19.04
N ASN A 135 -7.90 3.93 17.93
CA ASN A 135 -8.63 2.99 17.10
C ASN A 135 -7.71 1.98 16.39
N ILE A 136 -6.49 2.38 16.01
CA ILE A 136 -5.51 1.46 15.41
C ILE A 136 -4.95 0.51 16.46
N GLN A 137 -4.73 1.00 17.69
CA GLN A 137 -4.35 0.15 18.82
C GLN A 137 -5.42 -0.91 19.08
N GLU A 138 -6.69 -0.51 19.13
CA GLU A 138 -7.81 -1.42 19.33
C GLU A 138 -7.90 -2.47 18.22
N LEU A 139 -7.80 -2.05 16.95
CA LEU A 139 -7.80 -2.99 15.80
C LEU A 139 -6.68 -4.02 15.88
N MET A 140 -5.47 -3.59 16.28
CA MET A 140 -4.30 -4.48 16.37
C MET A 140 -4.39 -5.45 17.54
N LEU A 141 -5.02 -5.04 18.63
CA LEU A 141 -5.23 -5.91 19.79
C LEU A 141 -6.38 -6.90 19.57
N LEU A 142 -7.48 -6.47 18.94
CA LEU A 142 -8.61 -7.35 18.61
C LEU A 142 -8.23 -8.44 17.59
N GLY A 143 -7.31 -8.15 16.68
CA GLY A 143 -6.80 -9.12 15.70
C GLY A 143 -6.01 -10.29 16.32
N GLN A 144 -5.59 -10.20 17.59
CA GLN A 144 -4.85 -11.26 18.28
C GLN A 144 -5.76 -12.29 18.96
N ASP A 145 -6.98 -11.92 19.36
CA ASP A 145 -7.88 -12.78 20.14
C ASP A 145 -8.52 -13.92 19.32
N GLU A 146 -8.43 -13.90 17.98
CA GLU A 146 -9.00 -14.94 17.09
C GLU A 146 -8.02 -16.06 16.69
N LEU A 147 -6.78 -16.07 17.21
CA LEU A 147 -5.73 -17.03 16.84
C LEU A 147 -5.48 -18.18 17.86
N ASP A 148 -6.34 -18.34 18.88
CA ASP A 148 -6.28 -19.43 19.88
C ASP A 148 -7.04 -20.72 19.48
#